data_AF-A0A7C4FCC4-F1
#
_entry.id   AF-A0A7C4FCC4-F1
#
_cell.length_a   1.000
_cell.length_b   1.000
_cell.length_c   1.000
_cell.angle_alpha   90.00
_cell.angle_beta   90.00
_cell.angle_gamma   90.00
#
_symmetry.space_group_name_H-M   'P 1'
#
loop_
_entity.id
_entity.type
_entity.pdbx_description
1 polymer ?
#
loop_
_entity_poly.entity_id
_entity_poly.type
_entity_poly.pdbx_seq_one_letter_code
_entity_poly.pdbx_strand_id
1 'polypeptide(L)'
;MQEVRRRYREQKGFIVFDGRPDATRGVVEVLTAFKLISRYFNGVKLIITGVHDARIALELKMLCKRMCVEDKVLVLGFIPREKRFEIAVRAKLMLYPSHVDAFSYAFLESLHLETVVVGYRIPALEMYYGNVSGVELVEEGDVEALVAKAVDILEKGVEAIEVPRIRSWGREIVFALVSATSAVLGLVKEFKEANRDALAMWCREYAKKVENYIDTLDLLLDDEVYEGLVELGIIKK
;
A
#
# COMPACT_ATOMS: atom_id res chain seq x y z
N MET A 1 0.70 -13.43 -14.86
CA MET A 1 1.87 -12.91 -14.11
C MET A 1 3.10 -13.79 -14.22
N GLN A 2 3.02 -15.11 -14.03
CA GLN A 2 4.16 -16.02 -14.20
C GLN A 2 4.85 -15.91 -15.58
N GLU A 3 4.09 -15.75 -16.66
CA GLU A 3 4.64 -15.55 -18.01
C GLU A 3 5.35 -14.20 -18.18
N VAL A 4 4.81 -13.13 -17.61
CA VAL A 4 5.45 -11.80 -17.58
C VAL A 4 6.79 -11.88 -16.85
N ARG A 5 6.83 -12.57 -15.70
CA ARG A 5 8.05 -12.83 -14.94
C ARG A 5 9.09 -13.60 -15.76
N ARG A 6 8.69 -14.68 -16.43
CA ARG A 6 9.59 -15.47 -17.28
C ARG A 6 10.22 -14.61 -18.38
N ARG A 7 9.45 -13.66 -18.92
CA ARG A 7 9.86 -12.79 -20.03
C ARG A 7 10.78 -11.63 -19.59
N TYR A 8 10.70 -11.18 -18.35
CA TYR A 8 11.33 -9.92 -17.90
C TYR A 8 12.16 -10.06 -16.62
N ARG A 9 12.80 -11.21 -16.42
CA ARG A 9 13.52 -11.59 -15.18
C ARG A 9 14.66 -10.66 -14.74
N GLU A 10 15.20 -9.86 -15.65
CA GLU A 10 16.30 -8.93 -15.35
C GLU A 10 15.79 -7.68 -14.63
N GLN A 11 16.05 -7.60 -13.33
CA GLN A 11 15.85 -6.38 -12.56
C GLN A 11 16.74 -5.25 -13.08
N LYS A 12 16.17 -4.05 -13.19
CA LYS A 12 16.86 -2.82 -13.58
C LYS A 12 17.06 -1.94 -12.36
N GLY A 13 18.01 -1.00 -12.42
CA GLY A 13 18.33 -0.07 -11.34
C GLY A 13 17.27 1.02 -11.15
N PHE A 14 16.01 0.67 -10.92
CA PHE A 14 14.97 1.65 -10.60
C PHE A 14 13.98 1.15 -9.55
N ILE A 15 13.39 2.11 -8.85
CA ILE A 15 12.28 1.98 -7.91
C ILE A 15 10.99 2.38 -8.65
N VAL A 16 9.87 1.77 -8.29
CA VAL A 16 8.57 2.13 -8.85
C VAL A 16 7.62 2.65 -7.78
N PHE A 17 6.77 3.59 -8.17
CA PHE A 17 5.54 3.93 -7.48
C PHE A 17 4.38 3.76 -8.47
N ASP A 18 3.45 2.85 -8.19
CA ASP A 18 2.25 2.64 -9.01
C ASP A 18 1.00 3.04 -8.22
N GLY A 19 0.40 4.15 -8.62
CA GLY A 19 -0.73 4.74 -7.93
C GLY A 19 -1.08 6.12 -8.50
N ARG A 20 -2.26 6.64 -8.17
CA ARG A 20 -2.57 8.04 -8.50
C ARG A 20 -1.53 8.93 -7.80
N PRO A 21 -0.80 9.81 -8.52
CA PRO A 21 0.24 10.62 -7.91
C PRO A 21 -0.39 11.85 -7.23
N ASP A 22 -1.12 11.61 -6.14
CA ASP A 22 -1.77 12.61 -5.32
C ASP A 22 -1.28 12.54 -3.86
N ALA A 23 -1.69 13.50 -3.04
CA ALA A 23 -1.29 13.57 -1.64
C ALA A 23 -1.77 12.35 -0.83
N THR A 24 -2.95 11.79 -1.14
CA THR A 24 -3.50 10.65 -0.41
C THR A 24 -2.70 9.37 -0.66
N ARG A 25 -2.00 9.30 -1.79
CA ARG A 25 -1.10 8.19 -2.16
C ARG A 25 0.36 8.44 -1.79
N GLY A 26 0.63 9.57 -1.15
CA GLY A 26 1.95 9.88 -0.61
C GLY A 26 2.99 10.24 -1.67
N VAL A 27 2.60 10.88 -2.77
CA VAL A 27 3.55 11.18 -3.86
C VAL A 27 4.69 12.11 -3.42
N VAL A 28 4.46 12.98 -2.44
CA VAL A 28 5.48 13.89 -1.91
C VAL A 28 6.49 13.12 -1.06
N GLU A 29 6.02 12.17 -0.28
CA GLU A 29 6.76 11.24 0.57
C GLU A 29 7.62 10.34 -0.31
N VAL A 30 7.09 9.81 -1.42
CA VAL A 30 7.86 9.06 -2.42
C VAL A 30 9.02 9.88 -2.96
N LEU A 31 8.78 11.12 -3.38
CA LEU A 31 9.83 11.98 -3.94
C LEU A 31 10.87 12.37 -2.89
N THR A 32 10.44 12.61 -1.65
CA THR A 32 11.32 12.92 -0.52
C THR A 32 12.19 11.73 -0.15
N ALA A 33 11.59 10.55 -0.02
CA ALA A 33 12.31 9.29 0.23
C ALA A 33 13.29 8.99 -0.91
N PHE A 34 12.85 9.11 -2.16
CA PHE A 34 13.69 8.88 -3.33
C PHE A 34 14.90 9.84 -3.40
N LYS A 35 14.71 11.12 -3.07
CA LYS A 35 15.81 12.08 -2.97
C LYS A 35 16.89 11.60 -2.00
N LEU A 36 16.49 11.06 -0.84
CA LEU A 36 17.42 10.51 0.14
C LEU A 36 18.09 9.23 -0.36
N ILE A 37 17.31 8.27 -0.88
CA ILE A 37 17.81 7.00 -1.42
C ILE A 37 18.81 7.23 -2.58
N SER A 38 18.53 8.17 -3.48
CA SER A 38 19.39 8.47 -4.63
C SER A 38 20.77 9.04 -4.28
N ARG A 39 20.97 9.50 -3.03
CA ARG A 39 22.29 9.88 -2.50
C ARG A 39 23.14 8.67 -2.14
N TYR A 40 22.52 7.59 -1.69
CA TYR A 40 23.18 6.30 -1.43
C TYR A 40 23.46 5.55 -2.74
N PHE A 41 22.52 5.61 -3.68
CA PHE A 41 22.60 4.88 -4.96
C PHE A 41 22.55 5.81 -6.16
N ASN A 42 23.69 6.35 -6.60
CA ASN A 42 23.71 7.39 -7.64
C ASN A 42 23.05 6.98 -8.98
N GLY A 43 23.07 5.69 -9.32
CA GLY A 43 22.49 5.16 -10.56
C GLY A 43 21.00 4.79 -10.48
N VAL A 44 20.36 4.89 -9.30
CA VAL A 44 18.96 4.50 -9.13
C VAL A 44 18.02 5.55 -9.72
N LYS A 45 16.97 5.10 -10.40
CA LYS A 45 15.90 5.95 -10.94
C LYS A 45 14.57 5.68 -10.23
N LEU A 46 13.64 6.61 -10.32
CA LEU A 46 12.26 6.44 -9.88
C LEU A 46 11.34 6.48 -11.09
N ILE A 47 10.42 5.52 -11.18
CA ILE A 47 9.33 5.54 -12.16
C ILE A 47 8.01 5.73 -11.42
N ILE A 48 7.26 6.75 -11.79
CA ILE A 48 5.92 7.05 -11.28
C ILE A 48 4.90 6.71 -12.37
N THR A 49 4.02 5.75 -12.09
CA THR A 49 2.91 5.37 -12.97
C THR A 49 1.59 5.71 -12.31
N GLY A 50 0.56 6.02 -13.12
CA GLY A 50 -0.76 6.35 -12.60
C GLY A 50 -1.43 7.45 -13.42
N VAL A 51 -2.74 7.35 -13.58
CA VAL A 51 -3.52 8.35 -14.33
C VAL A 51 -3.49 9.68 -13.58
N HIS A 52 -3.18 10.75 -14.29
CA HIS A 52 -3.19 12.11 -13.80
C HIS A 52 -3.38 13.07 -14.97
N ASP A 53 -3.77 14.31 -14.67
CA ASP A 53 -3.94 15.36 -15.67
C ASP A 53 -2.65 16.18 -15.88
N ALA A 54 -2.68 17.11 -16.84
CA ALA A 54 -1.54 17.96 -17.17
C ALA A 54 -1.10 18.86 -16.01
N ARG A 55 -2.01 19.23 -15.10
CA ARG A 55 -1.71 20.07 -13.95
C ARG A 55 -0.86 19.31 -12.94
N ILE A 56 -1.29 18.10 -12.56
CA ILE A 56 -0.53 17.23 -11.67
C ILE A 56 0.84 16.90 -12.27
N ALA A 57 0.92 16.64 -13.58
CA ALA A 57 2.19 16.41 -14.26
C ALA A 57 3.16 17.60 -14.11
N LEU A 58 2.65 18.83 -14.23
CA LEU A 58 3.43 20.06 -14.07
C LEU A 58 3.87 20.26 -12.61
N GLU A 59 2.98 20.03 -11.65
CA GLU A 59 3.26 20.13 -10.22
C GLU A 59 4.37 19.15 -9.81
N LEU A 60 4.30 17.90 -10.26
CA LEU A 60 5.35 16.90 -10.04
C LEU A 60 6.66 17.32 -10.67
N LYS A 61 6.64 17.80 -11.92
CA LYS A 61 7.85 18.30 -12.59
C LYS A 61 8.51 19.44 -11.82
N MET A 62 7.72 20.38 -11.29
CA MET A 62 8.22 21.47 -10.47
C MET A 62 8.78 20.97 -9.13
N LEU A 63 8.12 19.99 -8.50
CA LEU A 63 8.58 19.39 -7.25
C LEU A 63 9.92 18.66 -7.44
N CYS A 64 10.05 17.84 -8.50
CA CYS A 64 11.30 17.18 -8.85
C CYS A 64 12.44 18.19 -9.04
N LYS A 65 12.19 19.31 -9.75
CA LYS A 65 13.18 20.39 -9.91
C LYS A 65 13.60 21.02 -8.59
N ARG A 66 12.64 21.35 -7.71
CA ARG A 66 12.94 21.90 -6.38
C ARG A 66 13.75 20.92 -5.52
N MET A 67 13.54 19.62 -5.73
CA MET A 67 14.24 18.56 -5.03
C MET A 67 15.57 18.17 -5.68
N CYS A 68 15.87 18.68 -6.89
CA CYS A 68 17.03 18.36 -7.72
C CYS A 68 17.12 16.86 -8.06
N VAL A 69 16.00 16.27 -8.50
CA VAL A 69 15.89 14.85 -8.89
C VAL A 69 15.22 14.66 -10.25
N GLU A 70 14.99 15.72 -11.01
CA GLU A 70 14.26 15.70 -12.28
C GLU A 70 14.92 14.85 -13.38
N ASP A 71 16.23 14.61 -13.30
CA ASP A 71 17.00 13.75 -14.20
C ASP A 71 16.89 12.26 -13.84
N LYS A 72 16.46 11.96 -12.60
CA LYS A 72 16.34 10.62 -12.04
C LYS A 72 14.89 10.12 -11.91
N VAL A 73 13.90 11.01 -12.04
CA VAL A 73 12.47 10.68 -11.93
C VAL A 73 11.78 10.69 -13.29
N LEU A 74 11.09 9.60 -13.63
CA LEU A 74 10.29 9.45 -14.84
C LEU A 74 8.81 9.30 -14.48
N VAL A 75 7.99 10.27 -14.89
CA VAL A 75 6.53 10.26 -14.71
C VAL A 75 5.86 9.83 -16.01
N LEU A 76 5.20 8.67 -16.03
CA LEU A 76 4.68 8.07 -17.27
C LEU A 76 3.19 8.32 -17.53
N GLY A 77 2.41 8.60 -16.47
CA GLY A 77 0.96 8.75 -16.61
C GLY A 77 0.22 7.43 -16.80
N PHE A 78 -0.84 7.47 -17.63
CA PHE A 78 -1.55 6.26 -18.02
C PHE A 78 -0.70 5.40 -18.93
N ILE A 79 -0.46 4.17 -18.52
CA ILE A 79 0.14 3.12 -19.36
C ILE A 79 -0.71 1.85 -19.30
N PRO A 80 -0.73 1.04 -20.38
CA PRO A 80 -1.41 -0.24 -20.41
C PRO A 80 -0.94 -1.18 -19.29
N ARG A 81 -1.82 -2.08 -18.86
CA ARG A 81 -1.61 -2.97 -17.71
C ARG A 81 -0.39 -3.88 -17.91
N GLU A 82 -0.20 -4.38 -19.12
CA GLU A 82 0.95 -5.22 -19.49
C GLU A 82 2.26 -4.46 -19.28
N LYS A 83 2.28 -3.16 -19.59
CA LYS A 83 3.45 -2.32 -19.41
C LYS A 83 3.73 -2.03 -17.94
N ARG A 84 2.69 -1.87 -17.10
CA ARG A 84 2.85 -1.76 -15.65
C ARG A 84 3.50 -3.00 -15.08
N PHE A 85 3.03 -4.18 -15.46
CA PHE A 85 3.62 -5.44 -15.00
C PHE A 85 5.08 -5.60 -15.45
N GLU A 86 5.40 -5.21 -16.68
CA GLU A 86 6.80 -5.18 -17.15
C GLU A 86 7.68 -4.24 -16.31
N ILE A 87 7.15 -3.08 -15.91
CA ILE A 87 7.88 -2.13 -15.06
C ILE A 87 8.05 -2.69 -13.66
N ALA A 88 6.97 -3.16 -13.04
CA ALA A 88 6.97 -3.68 -11.68
C ALA A 88 7.94 -4.84 -11.52
N VAL A 89 7.89 -5.86 -12.41
CA VAL A 89 8.75 -7.05 -12.34
C VAL A 89 10.24 -6.74 -12.51
N ARG A 90 10.56 -5.61 -13.15
CA ARG A 90 11.94 -5.14 -13.34
C ARG A 90 12.39 -4.15 -12.27
N ALA A 91 11.48 -3.63 -11.45
CA ALA A 91 11.82 -2.73 -10.37
C ALA A 91 12.60 -3.47 -9.27
N LYS A 92 13.43 -2.74 -8.52
CA LYS A 92 14.11 -3.27 -7.33
C LYS A 92 13.16 -3.41 -6.16
N LEU A 93 12.29 -2.43 -5.99
CA LEU A 93 11.21 -2.40 -5.01
C LEU A 93 10.16 -1.39 -5.46
N MET A 94 8.99 -1.48 -4.83
CA MET A 94 7.92 -0.51 -4.91
C MET A 94 7.87 0.32 -3.63
N LEU A 95 7.85 1.64 -3.75
CA LEU A 95 7.49 2.53 -2.65
C LEU A 95 5.97 2.73 -2.64
N TYR A 96 5.36 2.60 -1.46
CA TYR A 96 3.91 2.73 -1.29
C TYR A 96 3.50 3.45 0.01
N PRO A 97 3.89 4.72 0.21
CA PRO A 97 3.52 5.52 1.39
C PRO A 97 2.07 6.06 1.30
N SER A 98 1.11 5.20 0.97
CA SER A 98 -0.30 5.60 0.84
C SER A 98 -0.89 5.87 2.24
N HIS A 99 -1.51 7.02 2.43
CA HIS A 99 -2.24 7.38 3.66
C HIS A 99 -3.62 6.72 3.73
N VAL A 100 -4.16 6.31 2.57
CA VAL A 100 -5.45 5.63 2.51
C VAL A 100 -5.48 4.59 1.39
N ASP A 101 -5.89 3.37 1.74
CA ASP A 101 -6.29 2.33 0.80
C ASP A 101 -7.24 1.36 1.49
N ALA A 102 -8.09 0.69 0.72
CA ALA A 102 -8.97 -0.36 1.21
C ALA A 102 -8.36 -1.76 1.06
N PHE A 103 -7.54 -2.01 0.03
CA PHE A 103 -6.98 -3.35 -0.24
C PHE A 103 -5.70 -3.31 -1.10
N SER A 104 -5.46 -2.24 -1.84
CA SER A 104 -4.35 -2.05 -2.78
C SER A 104 -4.03 -3.24 -3.70
N TYR A 105 -4.64 -3.22 -4.89
CA TYR A 105 -4.26 -4.15 -5.95
C TYR A 105 -2.80 -3.98 -6.39
N ALA A 106 -2.26 -2.77 -6.37
CA ALA A 106 -0.87 -2.51 -6.75
C ALA A 106 0.12 -3.25 -5.83
N PHE A 107 -0.21 -3.32 -4.53
CA PHE A 107 0.52 -4.09 -3.53
C PHE A 107 0.53 -5.58 -3.88
N LEU A 108 -0.67 -6.14 -4.07
CA LEU A 108 -0.86 -7.55 -4.40
C LEU A 108 -0.16 -7.93 -5.70
N GLU A 109 -0.29 -7.10 -6.73
CA GLU A 109 0.29 -7.30 -8.06
C GLU A 109 1.83 -7.31 -8.00
N SER A 110 2.42 -6.39 -7.24
CA SER A 110 3.87 -6.32 -7.05
C SER A 110 4.40 -7.57 -6.37
N LEU A 111 3.74 -8.05 -5.31
CA LEU A 111 4.13 -9.28 -4.62
C LEU A 111 4.04 -10.51 -5.54
N HIS A 112 3.00 -10.61 -6.37
CA HIS A 112 2.88 -11.69 -7.36
C HIS A 112 3.93 -11.63 -8.48
N LEU A 113 4.52 -10.45 -8.70
CA LEU A 113 5.62 -10.23 -9.62
C LEU A 113 6.99 -10.35 -8.94
N GLU A 114 7.03 -10.72 -7.65
CA GLU A 114 8.24 -10.78 -6.83
C GLU A 114 8.97 -9.43 -6.70
N THR A 115 8.18 -8.36 -6.66
CA THR A 115 8.65 -7.01 -6.35
C THR A 115 8.26 -6.67 -4.92
N VAL A 116 9.26 -6.45 -4.07
CA VAL A 116 9.07 -6.04 -2.67
C VAL A 116 8.33 -4.73 -2.59
N VAL A 117 7.53 -4.58 -1.56
CA VAL A 117 6.84 -3.33 -1.28
C VAL A 117 7.28 -2.78 0.07
N VAL A 118 7.68 -1.51 0.07
CA VAL A 118 7.97 -0.73 1.28
C VAL A 118 6.93 0.37 1.37
N GLY A 119 6.09 0.36 2.40
CA GLY A 119 4.94 1.26 2.49
C GLY A 119 4.57 1.66 3.91
N TYR A 120 3.54 2.49 4.03
CA TYR A 120 3.02 2.91 5.33
C TYR A 120 2.10 1.86 5.96
N ARG A 121 2.20 1.73 7.27
CA ARG A 121 1.41 0.86 8.14
C ARG A 121 0.03 1.48 8.39
N ILE A 122 -0.76 1.61 7.33
CA ILE A 122 -2.18 1.97 7.47
C ILE A 122 -3.01 0.72 7.82
N PRO A 123 -4.16 0.86 8.50
CA PRO A 123 -4.91 -0.28 9.04
C PRO A 123 -5.24 -1.37 8.01
N ALA A 124 -5.64 -0.98 6.79
CA ALA A 124 -5.94 -1.94 5.74
C ALA A 124 -4.69 -2.71 5.29
N LEU A 125 -3.56 -2.03 5.08
CA LEU A 125 -2.34 -2.69 4.61
C LEU A 125 -1.76 -3.60 5.69
N GLU A 126 -1.79 -3.18 6.96
CA GLU A 126 -1.40 -4.03 8.09
C GLU A 126 -2.28 -5.29 8.15
N MET A 127 -3.60 -5.13 8.07
CA MET A 127 -4.56 -6.22 8.14
C MET A 127 -4.36 -7.26 7.03
N TYR A 128 -4.08 -6.83 5.79
CA TYR A 128 -3.97 -7.73 4.65
C TYR A 128 -2.55 -8.21 4.36
N TYR A 129 -1.52 -7.41 4.69
CA TYR A 129 -0.15 -7.62 4.23
C TYR A 129 0.92 -7.58 5.34
N GLY A 130 0.58 -7.23 6.59
CA GLY A 130 1.56 -7.01 7.67
C GLY A 130 2.41 -8.23 8.05
N ASN A 131 1.97 -9.45 7.72
CA ASN A 131 2.70 -10.69 7.99
C ASN A 131 3.15 -11.42 6.70
N VAL A 132 3.32 -10.69 5.60
CA VAL A 132 3.65 -11.27 4.29
C VAL A 132 5.13 -11.05 3.99
N SER A 133 5.86 -12.13 3.68
CA SER A 133 7.26 -12.03 3.25
C SER A 133 7.37 -11.16 1.99
N GLY A 134 8.31 -10.21 1.98
CA GLY A 134 8.46 -9.22 0.90
C GLY A 134 7.66 -7.92 1.11
N VAL A 135 7.15 -7.71 2.32
CA VAL A 135 6.44 -6.50 2.72
C VAL A 135 7.11 -5.88 3.93
N GLU A 136 7.51 -4.61 3.80
CA GLU A 136 8.03 -3.81 4.92
C GLU A 136 7.09 -2.64 5.15
N LEU A 137 6.39 -2.65 6.30
CA LEU A 137 5.52 -1.56 6.72
C LEU A 137 6.20 -0.73 7.82
N VAL A 138 6.16 0.59 7.65
CA VAL A 138 6.67 1.57 8.63
C VAL A 138 5.55 2.50 9.06
N GLU A 139 5.71 3.19 10.19
CA GLU A 139 4.67 4.11 10.68
C GLU A 139 4.30 5.18 9.64
N GLU A 140 3.02 5.51 9.57
CA GLU A 140 2.51 6.50 8.62
C GLU A 140 3.17 7.86 8.86
N GLY A 141 3.76 8.43 7.81
CA GLY A 141 4.49 9.69 7.87
C GLY A 141 5.97 9.56 8.25
N ASP A 142 6.45 8.38 8.65
CA ASP A 142 7.86 8.14 8.94
C ASP A 142 8.66 7.88 7.64
N VAL A 143 9.00 8.99 6.96
CA VAL A 143 9.79 8.96 5.73
C VAL A 143 11.21 8.43 5.99
N GLU A 144 11.77 8.63 7.18
CA GLU A 144 13.12 8.17 7.51
C GLU A 144 13.17 6.65 7.62
N ALA A 145 12.21 6.05 8.32
CA ALA A 145 12.06 4.60 8.37
C ALA A 145 11.77 4.01 6.98
N LEU A 146 10.93 4.68 6.18
CA LEU A 146 10.64 4.26 4.80
C LEU A 146 11.93 4.18 3.97
N VAL A 147 12.80 5.20 4.09
CA VAL A 147 14.11 5.24 3.43
C VAL A 147 15.03 4.15 3.96
N ALA A 148 15.13 3.99 5.28
CA ALA A 148 16.00 2.99 5.89
C ALA A 148 15.68 1.58 5.40
N LYS A 149 14.39 1.21 5.35
CA LYS A 149 13.93 -0.07 4.82
C LYS A 149 14.20 -0.22 3.33
N ALA A 150 13.93 0.82 2.53
CA ALA A 150 14.23 0.79 1.11
C ALA A 150 15.73 0.63 0.82
N VAL A 151 16.60 1.32 1.57
CA VAL A 151 18.07 1.18 1.45
C VAL A 151 18.50 -0.23 1.81
N ASP A 152 18.01 -0.79 2.93
CA ASP A 152 18.35 -2.15 3.36
C ASP A 152 18.06 -3.20 2.28
N ILE A 153 16.87 -3.10 1.65
CA ILE A 153 16.45 -3.95 0.54
C ILE A 153 17.35 -3.77 -0.70
N LEU A 154 17.75 -2.54 -1.00
CA LEU A 154 18.62 -2.25 -2.14
C LEU A 154 20.05 -2.77 -1.95
N GLU A 155 20.56 -2.82 -0.71
CA GLU A 155 21.89 -3.34 -0.39
C GLU A 155 21.94 -4.87 -0.31
N LYS A 156 21.02 -5.46 0.46
CA LYS A 156 21.05 -6.89 0.80
C LYS A 156 20.32 -7.75 -0.23
N GLY A 157 19.49 -7.13 -1.07
CA GLY A 157 18.51 -7.86 -1.87
C GLY A 157 17.37 -8.36 -0.99
N VAL A 158 16.55 -9.24 -1.56
CA VAL A 158 15.30 -9.68 -0.94
C VAL A 158 15.37 -11.17 -0.69
N GLU A 159 14.88 -11.60 0.47
CA GLU A 159 14.50 -12.99 0.69
C GLU A 159 13.35 -13.43 -0.24
N ALA A 160 13.05 -14.74 -0.27
CA ALA A 160 11.97 -15.25 -1.09
C ALA A 160 10.62 -14.64 -0.67
N ILE A 161 9.97 -13.95 -1.61
CA ILE A 161 8.64 -13.36 -1.41
C ILE A 161 7.63 -14.50 -1.41
N GLU A 162 6.90 -14.65 -0.32
CA GLU A 162 5.75 -15.54 -0.27
C GLU A 162 4.52 -14.81 -0.81
N VAL A 163 3.93 -15.35 -1.86
CA VAL A 163 2.68 -14.80 -2.38
C VAL A 163 1.60 -14.93 -1.29
N PRO A 164 1.01 -13.80 -0.84
CA PRO A 164 0.04 -13.85 0.24
C PRO A 164 -1.13 -14.76 -0.13
N ARG A 165 -1.36 -15.80 0.68
CA ARG A 165 -2.55 -16.62 0.59
C ARG A 165 -3.69 -15.85 1.24
N ILE A 166 -4.50 -15.16 0.43
CA ILE A 166 -5.74 -14.51 0.90
C ILE A 166 -6.72 -15.63 1.29
N ARG A 167 -6.59 -16.16 2.51
CA ARG A 167 -7.14 -17.46 2.89
C ARG A 167 -8.59 -17.41 3.39
N SER A 168 -9.15 -16.23 3.69
CA SER A 168 -10.45 -16.14 4.39
C SER A 168 -11.27 -14.86 4.20
N TRP A 169 -10.86 -13.92 3.33
CA TRP A 169 -11.59 -12.66 3.09
C TRP A 169 -11.93 -12.44 1.61
N GLY A 170 -11.20 -13.13 0.72
CA GLY A 170 -11.46 -13.07 -0.71
C GLY A 170 -12.84 -13.62 -1.06
N ARG A 171 -13.35 -14.62 -0.32
CA ARG A 171 -14.70 -15.13 -0.54
C ARG A 171 -15.76 -14.12 -0.17
N GLU A 172 -15.57 -13.40 0.91
CA GLU A 172 -16.49 -12.46 1.53
C GLU A 172 -16.54 -11.17 0.71
N ILE A 173 -15.38 -10.66 0.27
CA ILE A 173 -15.28 -9.52 -0.65
C ILE A 173 -15.82 -9.88 -2.03
N VAL A 174 -15.45 -11.05 -2.59
CA VAL A 174 -16.01 -11.50 -3.87
C VAL A 174 -17.51 -11.73 -3.74
N PHE A 175 -17.99 -12.28 -2.63
CA PHE A 175 -19.41 -12.46 -2.37
C PHE A 175 -20.13 -11.12 -2.29
N ALA A 176 -19.58 -10.14 -1.57
CA ALA A 176 -20.16 -8.80 -1.47
C ALA A 176 -20.21 -8.11 -2.85
N LEU A 177 -19.11 -8.15 -3.62
CA LEU A 177 -19.04 -7.57 -4.96
C LEU A 177 -19.99 -8.25 -5.93
N VAL A 178 -19.98 -9.58 -6.01
CA VAL A 178 -20.87 -10.35 -6.88
C VAL A 178 -22.33 -10.11 -6.48
N SER A 179 -22.65 -10.11 -5.19
CA SER A 179 -24.01 -9.86 -4.71
C SER A 179 -24.48 -8.45 -5.05
N ALA A 180 -23.64 -7.43 -4.83
CA ALA A 180 -23.96 -6.05 -5.16
C ALA A 180 -24.16 -5.85 -6.67
N THR A 181 -23.25 -6.37 -7.50
CA THR A 181 -23.37 -6.28 -8.96
C THR A 181 -24.59 -7.04 -9.48
N SER A 182 -24.87 -8.24 -8.96
CA SER A 182 -26.02 -9.04 -9.37
C SER A 182 -27.35 -8.37 -9.00
N ALA A 183 -27.39 -7.68 -7.85
CA ALA A 183 -28.53 -6.87 -7.43
C ALA A 183 -28.73 -5.64 -8.32
N VAL A 184 -27.66 -4.87 -8.60
CA VAL A 184 -27.73 -3.67 -9.47
C VAL A 184 -28.14 -4.02 -10.89
N LEU A 185 -27.68 -5.16 -11.42
CA LEU A 185 -28.04 -5.64 -12.77
C LEU A 185 -29.43 -6.30 -12.83
N GLY A 186 -30.15 -6.42 -11.71
CA GLY A 186 -31.45 -7.09 -11.65
C GLY A 186 -31.40 -8.60 -11.96
N LEU A 187 -30.22 -9.21 -11.86
CA LEU A 187 -30.03 -10.65 -12.10
C LEU A 187 -30.59 -11.48 -10.93
N VAL A 188 -30.64 -10.88 -9.74
CA VAL A 188 -31.25 -11.50 -8.56
C VAL A 188 -32.71 -11.06 -8.48
N LYS A 189 -33.64 -12.00 -8.73
CA LYS A 189 -35.08 -11.77 -8.64
C LYS A 189 -35.65 -11.98 -7.23
N GLU A 190 -34.97 -12.78 -6.40
CA GLU A 190 -35.37 -13.08 -5.03
C GLU A 190 -34.23 -12.72 -4.07
N PHE A 191 -34.47 -11.74 -3.21
CA PHE A 191 -33.58 -11.42 -2.11
C PHE A 191 -33.85 -12.39 -0.95
N LYS A 192 -32.89 -13.25 -0.61
CA LYS A 192 -32.94 -13.98 0.65
C LYS A 192 -32.61 -13.03 1.79
N GLU A 193 -33.60 -12.65 2.58
CA GLU A 193 -33.41 -11.74 3.73
C GLU A 193 -32.30 -12.23 4.66
N ALA A 194 -32.16 -13.54 4.85
CA ALA A 194 -31.06 -14.14 5.61
C ALA A 194 -29.65 -13.70 5.14
N ASN A 195 -29.45 -13.45 3.84
CA ASN A 195 -28.16 -12.95 3.32
C ASN A 195 -27.96 -11.47 3.64
N ARG A 196 -29.03 -10.66 3.59
CA ARG A 196 -29.00 -9.26 4.05
C ARG A 196 -28.68 -9.21 5.55
N ASP A 197 -29.31 -10.08 6.32
CA ASP A 197 -29.15 -10.13 7.77
C ASP A 197 -27.76 -10.63 8.16
N ALA A 198 -27.18 -11.57 7.41
CA ALA A 198 -25.78 -11.99 7.55
C ALA A 198 -24.81 -10.84 7.23
N LEU A 199 -25.01 -10.12 6.12
CA LEU A 199 -24.23 -8.93 5.77
C LEU A 199 -24.36 -7.83 6.84
N ALA A 200 -25.57 -7.56 7.32
CA ALA A 200 -25.82 -6.58 8.37
C ALA A 200 -25.20 -7.00 9.70
N MET A 201 -25.22 -8.29 10.03
CA MET A 201 -24.55 -8.85 11.20
C MET A 201 -23.05 -8.68 11.11
N TRP A 202 -22.43 -9.00 9.96
CA TRP A 202 -21.01 -8.76 9.75
C TRP A 202 -20.66 -7.28 9.85
N CYS A 203 -21.41 -6.39 9.18
CA CYS A 203 -21.18 -4.95 9.27
C CYS A 203 -21.31 -4.44 10.72
N ARG A 204 -22.29 -4.91 11.48
CA ARG A 204 -22.43 -4.57 12.91
C ARG A 204 -21.27 -5.08 13.74
N GLU A 205 -20.80 -6.30 13.48
CA GLU A 205 -19.66 -6.87 14.19
C GLU A 205 -18.37 -6.09 13.89
N TYR A 206 -18.15 -5.68 12.63
CA TYR A 206 -17.03 -4.82 12.27
C TYR A 206 -17.13 -3.44 12.89
N ALA A 207 -18.31 -2.80 12.81
CA ALA A 207 -18.55 -1.50 13.43
C ALA A 207 -18.29 -1.55 14.94
N LYS A 208 -18.78 -2.59 15.62
CA LYS A 208 -18.55 -2.78 17.06
C LYS A 208 -17.08 -3.03 17.40
N LYS A 209 -16.34 -3.75 16.55
CA LYS A 209 -14.89 -3.91 16.72
C LYS A 209 -14.18 -2.56 16.62
N VAL A 210 -14.56 -1.73 15.64
CA VAL A 210 -14.00 -0.37 15.48
C VAL A 210 -14.38 0.52 16.67
N GLU A 211 -15.63 0.49 17.12
CA GLU A 211 -16.12 1.25 18.27
C GLU A 211 -15.34 0.87 19.55
N ASN A 212 -15.15 -0.43 19.82
CA ASN A 212 -14.31 -0.88 20.94
C ASN A 212 -12.86 -0.39 20.85
N TYR A 213 -12.28 -0.30 19.64
CA TYR A 213 -10.94 0.26 19.45
C TYR A 213 -10.92 1.77 19.73
N ILE A 214 -11.94 2.49 19.31
CA ILE A 214 -12.11 3.93 19.59
C ILE A 214 -12.27 4.15 21.09
N ASP A 215 -13.12 3.38 21.77
CA ASP A 215 -13.29 3.44 23.23
C ASP A 215 -11.98 3.17 23.98
N THR A 216 -11.18 2.22 23.47
CA THR A 216 -9.86 1.91 24.05
C THR A 216 -8.88 3.05 23.82
N LEU A 217 -8.90 3.68 22.63
CA LEU A 217 -8.08 4.85 22.34
C LEU A 217 -8.49 6.05 23.21
N ASP A 218 -9.78 6.31 23.37
CA ASP A 218 -10.31 7.37 24.24
C ASP A 218 -9.89 7.14 25.70
N LEU A 219 -9.93 5.89 26.17
CA LEU A 219 -9.45 5.52 27.51
C LEU A 219 -7.93 5.70 27.68
N LEU A 220 -7.14 5.47 26.62
CA LEU A 220 -5.69 5.62 26.64
C LEU A 220 -5.23 7.08 26.46
N LEU A 221 -6.07 7.91 25.85
CA LEU A 221 -5.85 9.35 25.66
C LEU A 221 -6.36 10.20 26.83
N ASP A 222 -7.09 9.60 27.77
CA ASP A 222 -7.43 10.21 29.05
C ASP A 222 -6.22 10.16 29.99
N ASP A 223 -5.58 11.32 30.19
CA ASP A 223 -4.34 11.47 30.97
C ASP A 223 -4.47 10.91 32.39
N GLU A 224 -5.64 11.03 33.04
CA GLU A 224 -5.86 10.53 34.40
C GLU A 224 -5.91 8.99 34.45
N VAL A 225 -6.51 8.37 33.42
CA VAL A 225 -6.62 6.91 33.33
C VAL A 225 -5.28 6.29 32.91
N TYR A 226 -4.56 6.93 31.99
CA TYR A 226 -3.22 6.50 31.59
C TYR A 226 -2.25 6.51 32.78
N GLU A 227 -2.22 7.59 33.58
CA GLU A 227 -1.41 7.66 34.79
C GLU A 227 -1.79 6.57 35.80
N GLY A 228 -3.09 6.34 36.04
CA GLY A 228 -3.57 5.28 36.94
C GLY A 228 -3.19 3.86 36.49
N LEU A 229 -3.20 3.58 35.18
CA LEU A 229 -2.80 2.27 34.64
C LEU A 229 -1.28 2.03 34.70
N VAL A 230 -0.48 3.10 34.62
CA VAL A 230 0.97 3.06 34.85
C VAL A 230 1.28 2.82 36.33
N GLU A 231 0.57 3.47 37.25
CA GLU A 231 0.73 3.25 38.70
C GLU A 231 0.36 1.82 39.12
N LEU A 232 -0.67 1.23 38.50
CA LEU A 232 -1.08 -0.16 38.73
C LEU A 232 -0.14 -1.20 38.10
N GLY A 233 0.87 -0.78 37.34
CA GLY A 233 1.85 -1.66 36.69
C GLY A 233 1.28 -2.49 35.54
N ILE A 234 0.10 -2.14 35.05
CA ILE A 234 -0.58 -2.81 33.93
C ILE A 234 0.06 -2.38 32.60
N ILE A 235 0.45 -1.10 32.52
CA ILE A 235 1.14 -0.52 31.36
C ILE A 235 2.54 -0.09 31.81
N LYS A 236 3.56 -0.46 31.02
CA LYS A 236 4.94 -0.01 31.26
C LYS A 236 5.13 1.37 30.63
N LYS A 237 5.68 2.28 31.41
CA LYS A 237 6.09 3.62 30.96
C LYS A 237 7.19 3.54 29.91
#